data_AF-A0A947VYL2-F1
#
_entry.id   AF-A0A947VYL2-F1
#
_cell.length_a   1.000
_cell.length_b   1.000
_cell.length_c   1.000
_cell.angle_alpha   90.00
_cell.angle_beta   90.00
_cell.angle_gamma   90.00
#
_symmetry.space_group_name_H-M   'P 1'
#
loop_
_entity.id
_entity.type
_entity.pdbx_description
1 polymer ?
#
loop_
_entity_poly.entity_id
_entity_poly.type
_entity_poly.pdbx_seq_one_letter_code
_entity_poly.pdbx_strand_id
1 'polypeptide(L)'
;MQYKIPQNVRREDKIVGPLTLKQLIILGVGGGISYALYVALAKTYVLIFSIGVALVPFLFTLALTFIVVNGIPFHKWVLLLSEYLSTAKQRTFIMGGADIYSATIFAKKTTDQKVAVKSDEEETKTDKIKKLGEITKILDTYNTPPKK
;
A
#
# COMPACT_ATOMS: atom_id res chain seq x y z
N MET A 1 -8.80 -5.60 -27.42
CA MET A 1 -9.65 -4.43 -27.12
C MET A 1 -8.99 -3.62 -26.00
N GLN A 2 -8.75 -2.32 -26.16
CA GLN A 2 -8.23 -1.44 -25.10
C GLN A 2 -9.41 -0.79 -24.38
N TYR A 3 -9.52 -0.99 -23.06
CA TYR A 3 -10.57 -0.41 -22.23
C TYR A 3 -10.12 0.96 -21.69
N LYS A 4 -11.01 1.96 -21.78
CA LYS A 4 -10.78 3.26 -21.13
C LYS A 4 -10.98 3.11 -19.63
N ILE A 5 -9.93 3.37 -18.86
CA ILE A 5 -9.98 3.33 -17.40
C ILE A 5 -10.43 4.70 -16.89
N PRO A 6 -11.49 4.79 -16.07
CA PRO A 6 -11.87 6.05 -15.45
C PRO A 6 -10.77 6.54 -14.51
N GLN A 7 -10.47 7.84 -14.55
CA GLN A 7 -9.39 8.45 -13.77
C GLN A 7 -9.65 8.44 -12.25
N ASN A 8 -10.91 8.32 -11.83
CA ASN A 8 -11.31 8.36 -10.43
C ASN A 8 -10.97 7.09 -9.64
N VAL A 9 -10.59 5.99 -10.28
CA VAL A 9 -10.27 4.71 -9.61
C VAL A 9 -9.08 4.82 -8.65
N ARG A 10 -8.25 5.87 -8.78
CA ARG A 10 -7.09 6.09 -7.90
C ARG A 10 -7.32 7.10 -6.78
N ARG A 11 -8.46 7.80 -6.75
CA ARG A 11 -8.78 8.76 -5.69
C ARG A 11 -9.32 7.99 -4.48
N GLU A 12 -8.95 8.41 -3.28
CA GLU A 12 -9.54 7.84 -2.06
C GLU A 12 -11.02 8.22 -1.98
N ASP A 13 -11.86 7.27 -1.56
CA ASP A 13 -13.28 7.50 -1.37
C ASP A 13 -13.52 8.49 -0.21
N LYS A 14 -14.34 9.49 -0.49
CA LYS A 14 -14.79 10.48 0.49
C LYS A 14 -16.11 10.00 1.07
N ILE A 15 -16.18 9.88 2.39
CA ILE A 15 -17.36 9.31 3.07
C ILE A 15 -18.23 10.43 3.64
N VAL A 16 -17.62 11.35 4.39
CA VAL A 16 -18.33 12.46 5.05
C VAL A 16 -17.84 13.77 4.46
N GLY A 17 -18.59 14.29 3.49
CA GLY A 17 -18.27 15.53 2.80
C GLY A 17 -16.88 15.46 2.13
N PRO A 18 -15.91 16.33 2.50
CA PRO A 18 -14.58 16.32 1.91
C PRO A 18 -13.62 15.28 2.53
N LEU A 19 -14.00 14.60 3.63
CA LEU A 19 -13.11 13.73 4.41
C LEU A 19 -13.06 12.29 3.87
N THR A 20 -11.85 11.73 3.82
CA THR A 20 -11.63 10.31 3.51
C THR A 20 -11.84 9.43 4.75
N LEU A 21 -12.05 8.13 4.57
CA LEU A 21 -12.21 7.18 5.68
C LEU A 21 -11.05 7.25 6.69
N LYS A 22 -9.82 7.35 6.18
CA LYS A 22 -8.61 7.40 7.00
C LYS A 22 -8.57 8.66 7.85
N GLN A 23 -8.92 9.80 7.25
CA GLN A 23 -8.99 11.08 7.95
C GLN A 23 -10.05 11.07 9.05
N LEU A 24 -11.21 10.44 8.78
CA LEU A 24 -12.27 10.29 9.76
C LEU A 24 -11.81 9.44 10.96
N ILE A 25 -11.14 8.31 10.71
CA ILE A 25 -10.62 7.45 11.80
C ILE A 25 -9.58 8.21 12.64
N ILE A 26 -8.65 8.93 12.01
CA ILE A 26 -7.62 9.70 12.72
C ILE A 26 -8.27 10.79 13.59
N LEU A 27 -9.24 11.53 13.05
CA LEU A 27 -10.00 12.54 13.80
C LEU A 27 -10.81 11.93 14.94
N GLY A 28 -11.45 10.78 14.72
CA GLY A 28 -12.23 10.08 15.73
C GLY A 28 -11.34 9.62 16.90
N VAL A 29 -10.20 9.00 16.61
CA VAL A 29 -9.25 8.54 17.63
C VAL A 29 -8.60 9.73 18.36
N GLY A 30 -8.07 10.70 17.63
CA GLY A 30 -7.38 11.84 18.26
C GLY A 30 -8.32 12.79 18.99
N GLY A 31 -9.52 13.01 18.44
CA GLY A 31 -10.60 13.73 19.13
C GLY A 31 -11.09 12.99 20.37
N GLY A 32 -11.23 11.66 20.29
CA GLY A 32 -11.57 10.81 21.43
C GLY A 32 -10.53 10.88 22.55
N ILE A 33 -9.23 10.84 22.20
CA ILE A 33 -8.12 10.98 23.17
C ILE A 33 -8.13 12.38 23.81
N SER A 34 -8.27 13.43 23.00
CA SER A 34 -8.35 14.81 23.51
C SER A 34 -9.54 15.00 24.47
N TYR A 35 -10.70 14.44 24.12
CA TYR A 35 -11.88 14.49 24.98
C TYR A 35 -11.71 13.67 26.26
N ALA A 36 -11.13 12.46 26.18
CA ALA A 36 -10.85 11.64 27.35
C ALA A 36 -9.90 12.36 28.33
N LEU A 37 -8.85 13.01 27.80
CA LEU A 37 -7.94 13.85 28.57
C LEU A 37 -8.66 15.03 29.22
N TYR A 38 -9.53 15.72 28.48
CA TYR A 38 -10.35 16.81 29.03
C TYR A 38 -11.21 16.34 30.20
N VAL A 39 -11.94 15.23 30.04
CA VAL A 39 -12.83 14.69 31.10
C VAL A 39 -12.02 14.26 32.32
N ALA A 40 -10.84 13.67 32.12
CA ALA A 40 -9.96 13.27 33.22
C ALA A 40 -9.44 14.48 34.01
N LEU A 41 -8.99 15.53 33.32
CA LEU A 41 -8.43 16.74 33.96
C LEU A 41 -9.51 17.67 34.53
N ALA A 42 -10.68 17.75 33.89
CA ALA A 42 -11.76 18.65 34.31
C ALA A 42 -12.30 18.32 35.71
N LYS A 43 -12.11 17.09 36.21
CA LYS A 43 -12.49 16.69 37.57
C LYS A 43 -11.56 17.26 38.65
N THR A 44 -10.31 17.56 38.32
CA THR A 44 -9.25 17.88 39.29
C THR A 44 -8.75 19.32 39.16
N TYR A 45 -8.76 19.89 37.96
CA TYR A 45 -8.15 21.18 37.67
C TYR A 45 -9.15 22.23 37.19
N VAL A 46 -8.73 23.50 37.26
CA VAL A 46 -9.50 24.63 36.73
C VAL A 46 -9.72 24.45 35.23
N LEU A 47 -10.93 24.80 34.76
CA LEU A 47 -11.39 24.61 33.39
C LEU A 47 -10.42 25.13 32.32
N ILE A 48 -9.77 26.27 32.57
CA ILE A 48 -8.79 26.87 31.65
C ILE A 48 -7.57 25.95 31.42
N PHE A 49 -7.11 25.28 32.48
CA PHE A 49 -5.95 24.40 32.43
C PHE A 49 -6.31 23.10 31.72
N SER A 50 -7.48 22.52 32.03
CA SER A 50 -7.96 21.30 31.38
C SER A 50 -8.13 21.49 29.86
N ILE A 51 -8.69 22.63 29.43
CA ILE A 51 -8.83 22.96 28.01
C ILE A 51 -7.46 23.12 27.35
N GLY A 52 -6.54 23.87 27.98
CA GLY A 52 -5.19 24.07 27.43
C GLY A 52 -4.46 22.76 27.15
N VAL A 53 -4.52 21.81 28.10
CA VAL A 53 -3.90 20.49 27.94
C VAL A 53 -4.60 19.65 26.87
N ALA A 54 -5.94 19.65 26.83
CA ALA A 54 -6.71 18.91 25.84
C ALA A 54 -6.56 19.48 24.41
N LEU A 55 -6.26 20.77 24.27
CA LEU A 55 -6.08 21.45 22.98
C LEU A 55 -4.83 20.94 22.23
N VAL A 56 -3.77 20.59 22.95
CA VAL A 56 -2.49 20.12 22.37
C VAL A 56 -2.68 18.88 21.48
N PRO A 57 -3.24 17.75 21.98
CA PRO A 57 -3.48 16.58 21.13
C PRO A 57 -4.53 16.84 20.04
N PHE A 58 -5.48 17.75 20.27
CA PHE A 58 -6.48 18.11 19.26
C PHE A 58 -5.84 18.80 18.05
N LEU A 59 -5.02 19.83 18.29
CA LEU A 59 -4.25 20.54 17.27
C LEU A 59 -3.29 19.59 16.54
N PHE A 60 -2.65 18.70 17.27
CA PHE A 60 -1.77 17.69 16.67
C PHE A 60 -2.53 16.73 15.76
N THR A 61 -3.74 16.31 16.14
CA THR A 61 -4.61 15.44 15.31
C THR A 61 -5.07 16.16 14.04
N LEU A 62 -5.40 17.45 14.14
CA LEU A 62 -5.73 18.27 12.97
C LEU A 62 -4.55 18.36 12.00
N ALA A 63 -3.35 18.60 12.53
CA ALA A 63 -2.12 18.61 11.73
C ALA A 63 -1.91 17.27 11.01
N LEU A 64 -2.05 16.14 11.72
CA LEU A 64 -1.98 14.77 11.15
C LEU A 64 -2.95 14.50 10.01
N THR A 65 -4.11 15.13 10.05
CA THR A 65 -5.19 14.86 9.11
C THR A 65 -5.09 15.71 7.84
N PHE A 66 -4.76 17.00 7.98
CA PHE A 66 -4.89 17.97 6.89
C PHE A 66 -3.56 18.43 6.28
N ILE A 67 -2.44 18.28 7.00
CA ILE A 67 -1.15 18.72 6.47
C ILE A 67 -0.61 17.70 5.47
N VAL A 68 -0.05 18.22 4.39
CA VAL A 68 0.69 17.44 3.38
C VAL A 68 2.09 18.02 3.32
N VAL A 69 3.10 17.19 3.53
CA VAL A 69 4.52 17.58 3.50
C VAL A 69 5.14 16.92 2.27
N ASN A 70 5.65 17.72 1.33
CA ASN A 70 6.30 17.25 0.11
C ASN A 70 5.48 16.22 -0.69
N GLY A 71 4.15 16.41 -0.77
CA GLY A 71 3.24 15.51 -1.48
C GLY A 71 2.90 14.22 -0.72
N ILE A 72 3.40 14.04 0.49
CA ILE A 72 3.12 12.89 1.37
C ILE A 72 2.19 13.37 2.49
N PRO A 73 1.10 12.63 2.80
CA PRO A 73 0.22 13.03 3.90
C PRO A 73 0.94 12.93 5.24
N PHE A 74 0.67 13.88 6.16
CA PHE A 74 1.48 14.06 7.38
C PHE A 74 1.55 12.81 8.26
N HIS A 75 0.48 12.03 8.38
CA HIS A 75 0.49 10.75 9.11
C HIS A 75 1.57 9.77 8.61
N LYS A 76 1.78 9.66 7.29
CA LYS A 76 2.86 8.82 6.73
C LYS A 76 4.22 9.45 6.96
N TRP A 77 4.32 10.76 6.83
CA TRP A 77 5.56 11.48 7.07
C TRP A 77 6.05 11.29 8.51
N VAL A 78 5.14 11.35 9.50
CA VAL A 78 5.47 11.10 10.91
C VAL A 78 5.94 9.66 11.14
N LEU A 79 5.31 8.67 10.49
CA LEU A 79 5.76 7.28 10.58
C LEU A 79 7.17 7.09 9.99
N LEU A 80 7.44 7.70 8.82
CA LEU A 80 8.75 7.69 8.18
C LEU A 80 9.80 8.40 9.05
N LEU A 81 9.44 9.52 9.68
CA LEU A 81 10.31 10.22 10.60
C LEU A 81 10.63 9.35 11.82
N SER A 82 9.62 8.69 12.39
CA SER A 82 9.81 7.77 13.52
C SER A 82 10.73 6.61 13.15
N GLU A 83 10.55 6.01 11.97
CA GLU A 83 11.40 4.94 11.45
C GLU A 83 12.85 5.41 11.25
N TYR A 84 13.03 6.61 10.68
CA TYR A 84 14.34 7.21 10.47
C TYR A 84 15.08 7.45 11.80
N LEU A 85 14.36 7.91 12.84
CA LEU A 85 14.93 8.14 14.17
C LEU A 85 15.27 6.83 14.89
N SER A 86 14.49 5.76 14.69
CA SER A 86 14.73 4.45 15.32
C SER A 86 15.74 3.58 14.59
N THR A 87 16.02 3.85 13.31
CA THR A 87 17.02 3.12 12.54
C THR A 87 18.43 3.50 12.98
N ALA A 88 19.25 2.49 13.28
CA ALA A 88 20.67 2.68 13.58
C ALA A 88 21.37 3.32 12.36
N LYS A 89 21.97 4.50 12.56
CA LYS A 89 22.62 5.28 11.48
C LYS A 89 23.91 4.63 10.95
N GLN A 90 24.48 3.68 11.69
CA GLN A 90 25.71 2.99 11.30
C GLN A 90 25.39 1.87 10.33
N ARG A 91 25.66 2.12 9.04
CA ARG A 91 25.65 1.11 8.00
C ARG A 91 27.01 0.43 7.99
N THR A 92 27.15 -0.68 8.70
CA THR A 92 28.34 -1.53 8.58
C THR A 92 28.14 -2.45 7.39
N PHE A 93 29.06 -2.37 6.42
CA PHE A 93 29.10 -3.33 5.33
C PHE A 93 29.50 -4.70 5.90
N ILE A 94 28.62 -5.69 5.75
CA ILE A 94 28.89 -7.08 6.11
C ILE A 94 29.05 -7.88 4.81
N MET A 95 30.27 -8.33 4.55
CA MET A 95 30.61 -9.09 3.35
C MET A 95 29.87 -10.44 3.38
N GLY A 96 28.89 -10.62 2.51
CA GLY A 96 28.03 -11.83 2.47
C GLY A 96 26.82 -11.79 3.41
N GLY A 97 26.60 -10.70 4.14
CA GLY A 97 25.35 -10.49 4.86
C GLY A 97 24.32 -9.83 3.94
N ALA A 98 23.17 -10.46 3.76
CA ALA A 98 22.05 -9.80 3.10
C ALA A 98 21.67 -8.59 3.97
N ASP A 99 21.86 -7.38 3.44
CA ASP A 99 21.40 -6.18 4.10
C ASP A 99 19.92 -6.37 4.47
N ILE A 100 19.61 -6.33 5.77
CA ILE A 100 18.24 -6.41 6.29
C ILE A 100 17.57 -5.06 6.04
N TYR A 101 17.45 -4.66 4.78
CA TYR A 101 16.48 -3.64 4.41
C TYR A 101 15.17 -4.38 4.19
N SER A 102 14.22 -4.17 5.12
CA SER A 102 12.83 -4.52 4.87
C SER A 102 12.36 -3.78 3.62
N ALA A 103 12.44 -4.43 2.47
CA ALA A 103 11.91 -3.95 1.19
C ALA A 103 10.36 -3.87 1.18
N THR A 104 9.73 -3.75 2.34
CA THR A 104 8.28 -3.82 2.53
C THR A 104 7.55 -2.52 2.16
N ILE A 105 8.25 -1.42 1.88
CA ILE A 105 7.59 -0.21 1.37
C ILE A 105 7.41 -0.25 -0.16
N PHE A 106 8.25 -0.98 -0.92
CA PHE A 106 8.17 -1.05 -2.39
C PHE A 106 7.88 -2.43 -2.97
N ALA A 107 7.92 -3.50 -2.17
CA ALA A 107 7.31 -4.76 -2.58
C ALA A 107 5.78 -4.64 -2.47
N LYS A 108 5.16 -3.89 -3.39
CA LYS A 108 3.74 -4.07 -3.71
C LYS A 108 3.60 -5.55 -4.04
N LYS A 109 3.09 -6.33 -3.08
CA LYS A 109 2.74 -7.74 -3.29
C LYS A 109 1.70 -7.73 -4.40
N THR A 110 2.11 -8.05 -5.62
CA THR A 110 1.20 -8.34 -6.73
C THR A 110 0.51 -9.66 -6.39
N THR A 111 -0.45 -9.63 -5.46
CA THR A 111 -1.22 -10.81 -5.04
C THR A 111 -2.69 -10.72 -5.43
N ASP A 112 -3.24 -9.55 -5.73
CA ASP A 112 -4.68 -9.45 -6.04
C ASP A 112 -5.04 -9.49 -7.54
N GLN A 113 -4.14 -9.96 -8.42
CA GLN A 113 -4.47 -10.19 -9.85
C GLN A 113 -4.16 -11.61 -10.36
N LYS A 114 -3.83 -12.57 -9.48
CA LYS A 114 -3.55 -13.97 -9.88
C LYS A 114 -4.70 -14.97 -9.62
N VAL A 115 -5.90 -14.50 -9.26
CA VAL A 115 -7.05 -15.40 -9.04
C VAL A 115 -7.96 -15.52 -10.27
N ALA A 116 -7.91 -14.59 -11.24
CA ALA A 116 -8.78 -14.62 -12.43
C ALA A 116 -8.10 -14.92 -13.78
N VAL A 117 -6.76 -15.08 -13.84
CA VAL A 117 -6.02 -15.28 -15.12
C VAL A 117 -5.58 -16.74 -15.32
N LYS A 118 -5.75 -17.61 -14.32
CA LYS A 118 -5.28 -19.00 -14.39
C LYS A 118 -6.12 -19.92 -15.30
N SER A 119 -7.38 -19.59 -15.59
CA SER A 119 -8.22 -20.41 -16.47
C SER A 119 -7.81 -20.33 -17.95
N ASP A 120 -7.38 -19.15 -18.41
CA ASP A 120 -7.24 -18.89 -19.85
C ASP A 120 -5.80 -19.16 -20.38
N GLU A 121 -4.79 -19.08 -19.49
CA GLU A 121 -3.39 -19.35 -19.86
C GLU A 121 -3.07 -20.85 -20.01
N GLU A 122 -3.81 -21.74 -19.34
CA GLU A 122 -3.62 -23.19 -19.45
C GLU A 122 -4.12 -23.75 -20.79
N GLU A 123 -5.27 -23.28 -21.29
CA GLU A 123 -5.77 -23.65 -22.63
C GLU A 123 -4.80 -23.18 -23.73
N THR A 124 -4.33 -21.93 -23.65
CA THR A 124 -3.45 -21.34 -24.66
C THR A 124 -2.07 -22.01 -24.73
N LYS A 125 -1.53 -22.52 -23.61
CA LYS A 125 -0.25 -23.26 -23.60
C LYS A 125 -0.40 -24.66 -24.20
N THR A 126 -1.50 -25.33 -23.89
CA THR A 126 -1.80 -26.67 -24.41
C THR A 126 -1.94 -26.64 -25.93
N ASP A 127 -2.59 -25.61 -26.48
CA ASP A 127 -2.74 -25.44 -27.93
C ASP A 127 -1.43 -25.11 -28.65
N LYS A 128 -0.53 -24.34 -28.01
CA LYS A 128 0.81 -24.08 -28.56
C LYS A 128 1.66 -25.35 -28.63
N ILE A 129 1.59 -26.20 -27.61
CA ILE A 129 2.32 -27.48 -27.57
C ILE A 129 1.80 -28.43 -28.67
N LYS A 130 0.48 -28.50 -28.88
CA LYS A 130 -0.12 -29.27 -29.99
C LYS A 130 0.35 -28.78 -31.36
N LYS A 131 0.33 -27.46 -31.59
CA LYS A 131 0.81 -26.85 -32.84
C LYS A 131 2.30 -27.12 -33.10
N LEU A 132 3.15 -27.10 -32.07
CA LEU A 132 4.56 -27.46 -32.21
C LEU A 132 4.74 -28.93 -32.62
N GLY A 133 3.93 -29.84 -32.08
CA GLY A 133 3.92 -31.25 -32.48
C GLY A 133 3.47 -31.46 -33.93
N GLU A 134 2.49 -30.70 -34.41
CA GLU A 134 2.06 -30.75 -35.82
C GLU A 134 3.18 -30.28 -36.76
N ILE A 135 3.86 -29.19 -36.42
CA ILE A 135 5.00 -28.67 -37.21
C ILE A 135 6.14 -29.70 -37.26
N THR A 136 6.46 -30.35 -36.13
CA THR A 136 7.49 -31.40 -36.09
C THR A 136 7.11 -32.58 -36.99
N LYS A 137 5.84 -32.99 -36.96
CA LYS A 137 5.35 -34.13 -37.76
C LYS A 137 5.39 -33.84 -39.26
N ILE A 138 5.07 -32.61 -39.67
CA ILE A 138 5.18 -32.17 -41.07
C ILE A 138 6.65 -32.18 -41.51
N LEU A 139 7.55 -31.68 -40.66
CA LEU A 139 8.98 -31.63 -40.95
C LEU A 139 9.59 -33.04 -41.10
N ASP A 140 9.22 -33.96 -40.21
CA ASP A 140 9.68 -35.35 -40.24
C ASP A 140 9.13 -36.11 -41.46
N THR A 141 7.90 -35.81 -41.89
CA THR A 141 7.29 -36.43 -43.08
C THR A 141 7.94 -35.95 -44.38
N TYR A 142 8.46 -34.72 -44.41
CA TYR A 142 9.09 -34.15 -45.60
C TYR A 142 10.49 -34.75 -45.87
N ASN A 143 11.14 -35.33 -44.86
CA ASN A 143 12.50 -35.88 -44.97
C ASN A 143 12.54 -37.41 -45.21
N THR A 144 11.39 -38.08 -45.41
CA THR A 144 11.39 -39.52 -45.73
C THR A 144 11.49 -39.74 -47.25
N PRO A 145 12.52 -40.46 -47.75
CA PRO A 145 12.63 -40.78 -49.16
C PRO A 145 11.47 -41.71 -49.60
N PRO A 146 11.00 -41.60 -50.85
CA PRO A 146 9.89 -42.42 -51.33
C PRO A 146 10.24 -43.91 -51.23
N LYS A 147 9.38 -44.70 -50.58
CA LYS A 147 9.49 -46.15 -50.58
C LYS A 147 9.28 -46.65 -52.02
N LYS A 148 10.30 -47.33 -52.56
CA LYS A 148 10.21 -48.11 -53.81
C LYS A 148 9.24 -49.27 -53.66
#